data_AF-A0A520JAM1-F1
#
_entry.id   AF-A0A520JAM1-F1
#
_cell.length_a   1.000
_cell.length_b   1.000
_cell.length_c   1.000
_cell.angle_alpha   90.00
_cell.angle_beta   90.00
_cell.angle_gamma   90.00
#
_symmetry.space_group_name_H-M   'P 1'
#
loop_
_entity.id
_entity.type
_entity.pdbx_description
1 polymer ?
#
loop_
_entity_poly.entity_id
_entity_poly.type
_entity_poly.pdbx_seq_one_letter_code
_entity_poly.pdbx_strand_id
1 'polypeptide(L)'
;MLSRRAFAGSALAMLGASTIVPARAQAPVFAGPPTPATIQPLASTRVVRPELLRHALAALQRHGSRIPHHDRIAIADFSLSSAQPRFYLVDMANGMATTLL
;
A
#
# COMPACT_ATOMS: atom_id res chain seq x y z
N MET A 1 -13.02 30.43 16.42
CA MET A 1 -11.87 29.82 17.11
C MET A 1 -12.39 29.16 18.37
N LEU A 2 -12.60 27.83 18.35
CA LEU A 2 -13.21 27.10 19.45
C LEU A 2 -12.19 26.15 20.10
N SER A 3 -12.09 26.30 21.41
CA SER A 3 -11.13 25.72 22.33
C SER A 3 -11.27 24.20 22.44
N ARG A 4 -10.18 23.45 22.21
CA ARG A 4 -10.07 21.99 22.43
C ARG A 4 -9.42 21.64 23.77
N ARG A 5 -9.43 22.55 24.73
CA ARG A 5 -8.72 22.40 26.01
C ARG A 5 -9.71 22.27 27.16
N ALA A 6 -10.35 21.10 27.28
CA ALA A 6 -10.87 20.58 28.54
C ALA A 6 -11.54 19.22 28.30
N PHE A 7 -10.81 18.13 28.57
CA PHE A 7 -11.38 17.12 29.45
C PHE A 7 -10.25 16.39 30.16
N ALA A 8 -10.07 16.78 31.42
CA ALA A 8 -9.17 16.17 32.39
C ALA A 8 -9.73 14.82 32.85
N GLY A 9 -8.86 13.98 33.42
CA GLY A 9 -9.34 12.83 34.17
C GLY A 9 -8.25 11.86 34.60
N SER A 10 -7.20 12.35 35.26
CA SER A 10 -6.23 11.51 35.96
C SER A 10 -6.94 10.75 37.09
N ALA A 11 -6.90 9.42 37.07
CA ALA A 11 -7.30 8.58 38.20
C ALA A 11 -6.07 7.84 38.73
N LEU A 12 -5.69 8.19 39.95
CA LEU A 12 -4.60 7.63 40.74
C LEU A 12 -5.05 6.37 41.49
N ALA A 13 -4.16 5.37 41.47
CA ALA A 13 -3.86 4.40 42.52
C ALA A 13 -4.93 3.39 42.99
N MET A 14 -4.63 2.10 42.79
CA MET A 14 -4.68 1.08 43.85
C MET A 14 -3.57 0.05 43.63
N LEU A 15 -2.78 -0.19 44.68
CA LEU A 15 -1.70 -1.18 44.77
C LEU A 15 -2.27 -2.61 44.78
N GLY A 16 -1.74 -3.49 43.93
CA GLY A 16 -1.99 -4.93 43.97
C GLY A 16 -0.97 -5.67 43.12
N ALA A 17 -0.09 -6.44 43.78
CA ALA A 17 0.95 -7.23 43.12
C ALA A 17 0.35 -8.38 42.32
N SER A 18 0.30 -8.23 41.00
CA SER A 18 0.11 -9.30 40.04
C SER A 18 0.77 -8.83 38.74
N THR A 19 1.89 -9.44 38.33
CA THR A 19 2.53 -9.16 37.04
C THR A 19 1.69 -9.77 35.92
N ILE A 20 0.50 -9.21 35.71
CA ILE A 20 -0.27 -9.37 34.50
C ILE A 20 0.47 -8.50 33.48
N VAL A 21 1.18 -9.14 32.56
CA VAL A 21 1.67 -8.46 31.35
C VAL A 21 0.43 -7.85 30.70
N PRO A 22 0.30 -6.51 30.60
CA PRO A 22 -0.87 -5.95 29.95
C PRO A 22 -0.80 -6.41 28.50
N ALA A 23 -1.77 -7.24 28.10
CA ALA A 23 -2.01 -7.51 26.70
C ALA A 23 -2.18 -6.14 26.04
N ARG A 24 -1.20 -5.76 25.21
CA ARG A 24 -1.21 -4.49 24.50
C ARG A 24 -2.46 -4.52 23.63
N ALA A 25 -3.53 -3.84 24.04
CA ALA A 25 -4.74 -3.72 23.27
C ALA A 25 -4.36 -3.09 21.94
N GLN A 26 -4.30 -3.90 20.88
CA GLN A 26 -4.14 -3.40 19.53
C GLN A 26 -5.42 -2.63 19.24
N ALA A 27 -5.34 -1.31 19.25
CA ALA A 27 -6.46 -0.49 18.82
C ALA A 27 -6.84 -0.94 17.40
N PRO A 28 -8.13 -1.15 17.11
CA PRO A 28 -8.56 -1.49 15.76
C PRO A 28 -8.07 -0.38 14.83
N VAL A 29 -7.18 -0.74 13.90
CA VAL A 29 -6.76 0.17 12.84
C VAL A 29 -7.97 0.29 11.92
N PHE A 30 -8.72 1.38 12.06
CA PHE A 30 -9.78 1.70 11.11
C PHE A 30 -9.12 1.95 9.75
N ALA A 31 -9.42 1.11 8.77
CA ALA A 31 -9.02 1.34 7.39
C ALA A 31 -9.57 2.70 6.96
N GLY A 32 -8.68 3.62 6.60
CA GLY A 32 -9.07 4.89 5.99
C GLY A 32 -9.82 4.66 4.67
N PRO A 33 -10.51 5.69 4.13
CA PRO A 33 -11.16 5.56 2.83
C PRO A 33 -10.14 5.10 1.77
N PRO A 34 -10.53 4.19 0.86
CA PRO A 34 -9.62 3.68 -0.16
C PRO A 34 -9.12 4.85 -1.02
N THR A 35 -7.80 4.92 -1.21
CA THR A 35 -7.19 5.90 -2.10
C THR A 35 -7.71 5.69 -3.53
N PRO A 36 -8.12 6.74 -4.25
CA PRO A 36 -8.59 6.60 -5.63
C PRO A 36 -7.49 6.00 -6.51
N ALA A 37 -7.84 4.93 -7.23
CA ALA A 37 -6.94 4.36 -8.22
C ALA A 37 -6.74 5.37 -9.36
N THR A 38 -5.49 5.62 -9.73
CA THR A 38 -5.16 6.60 -10.76
C THR A 38 -4.75 5.85 -12.04
N ILE A 39 -5.47 6.06 -13.15
CA ILE A 39 -5.20 5.40 -14.46
C ILE A 39 -4.42 6.35 -15.37
N GLN A 40 -3.22 5.94 -15.80
CA GLN A 40 -2.30 6.73 -16.61
C GLN A 40 -1.77 5.91 -17.80
N PRO A 41 -1.35 6.56 -18.89
CA PRO A 41 -0.61 5.89 -19.96
C PRO A 41 0.70 5.28 -19.45
N LEU A 42 0.98 4.02 -19.82
CA LEU A 42 2.20 3.30 -19.43
C LEU A 42 3.48 4.01 -19.91
N ALA A 43 3.42 4.73 -21.02
CA ALA A 43 4.53 5.52 -21.55
C ALA A 43 4.97 6.66 -20.61
N SER A 44 4.13 7.04 -19.63
CA SER A 44 4.51 8.02 -18.62
C SER A 44 5.53 7.41 -17.65
N THR A 45 6.78 7.86 -17.74
CA THR A 45 7.87 7.51 -16.81
C THR A 45 7.53 7.76 -15.33
N ARG A 46 6.50 8.58 -15.07
CA ARG A 46 6.01 8.88 -13.73
C ARG A 46 5.24 7.74 -13.05
N VAL A 47 4.74 6.78 -13.82
CA VAL A 47 3.87 5.72 -13.30
C VAL A 47 4.69 4.53 -12.84
N VAL A 48 5.51 3.96 -13.73
CA VAL A 48 6.41 2.85 -13.41
C VAL A 48 7.80 3.24 -13.86
N ARG A 49 8.81 3.00 -13.00
CA ARG A 49 10.20 3.22 -13.39
C ARG A 49 10.56 2.37 -14.62
N PRO A 50 11.23 2.94 -15.64
CA PRO A 50 11.55 2.21 -16.88
C PRO A 50 12.33 0.91 -16.65
N GLU A 51 13.32 0.93 -15.75
CA GLU A 51 14.09 -0.27 -15.42
C GLU A 51 13.23 -1.35 -14.74
N LEU A 52 12.31 -0.94 -13.85
CA LEU A 52 11.40 -1.88 -13.18
C LEU A 52 10.44 -2.51 -14.19
N LEU A 53 9.92 -1.72 -15.13
CA LEU A 53 9.08 -2.22 -16.21
C LEU A 53 9.86 -3.23 -17.09
N ARG A 54 11.12 -2.92 -17.44
CA ARG A 54 11.98 -3.82 -18.22
C ARG A 54 12.21 -5.15 -17.48
N HIS A 55 12.47 -5.11 -16.18
CA HIS A 55 12.60 -6.32 -15.36
C HIS A 55 11.31 -7.12 -15.28
N ALA A 56 10.17 -6.44 -15.12
CA ALA A 56 8.85 -7.08 -15.09
C ALA A 56 8.54 -7.78 -16.42
N LEU A 57 8.81 -7.14 -17.56
CA LEU A 57 8.64 -7.73 -18.89
C LEU A 57 9.56 -8.95 -19.09
N ALA A 58 10.82 -8.87 -18.67
CA ALA A 58 11.74 -10.01 -18.74
C ALA A 58 11.27 -11.20 -17.88
N ALA A 59 10.73 -10.93 -16.68
CA ALA A 59 10.14 -11.95 -15.83
C ALA A 59 8.88 -12.56 -16.47
N LEU A 60 8.01 -11.74 -17.05
CA LEU A 60 6.83 -12.20 -17.79
C LEU A 60 7.25 -13.09 -18.97
N GLN A 61 8.25 -12.71 -19.76
CA GLN A 61 8.74 -13.55 -20.85
C GLN A 61 9.27 -14.90 -20.35
N ARG A 62 9.97 -14.92 -19.21
CA ARG A 62 10.51 -16.15 -18.61
C ARG A 62 9.44 -17.09 -18.07
N HIS A 63 8.36 -16.54 -17.48
CA HIS A 63 7.35 -17.30 -16.75
C HIS A 63 6.01 -17.40 -17.48
N GLY A 64 5.82 -16.67 -18.57
CA GLY A 64 4.55 -16.47 -19.26
C GLY A 64 3.96 -17.75 -19.85
N SER A 65 4.79 -18.75 -20.17
CA SER A 65 4.31 -20.07 -20.64
C SER A 65 3.41 -20.80 -19.63
N ARG A 66 3.49 -20.42 -18.35
CA ARG A 66 2.67 -20.97 -17.25
C ARG A 66 1.50 -20.08 -16.88
N ILE A 67 1.35 -18.92 -17.51
CA ILE A 67 0.36 -17.90 -17.17
C ILE A 67 -0.68 -17.85 -18.29
N PRO A 68 -1.96 -18.20 -18.04
CA PRO A 68 -3.01 -18.17 -19.06
C PRO A 68 -3.22 -16.77 -19.67
N HIS A 69 -3.09 -15.73 -18.85
CA HIS A 69 -3.30 -14.32 -19.24
C HIS A 69 -2.00 -13.54 -19.09
N HIS A 70 -1.39 -13.18 -20.22
CA HIS A 70 -0.10 -12.46 -20.30
C HIS A 70 -0.27 -11.04 -20.85
N ASP A 71 -1.50 -10.55 -20.92
CA ASP A 71 -1.91 -9.20 -21.35
C ASP A 71 -1.93 -8.20 -20.18
N ARG A 72 -1.83 -8.70 -18.94
CA ARG A 72 -1.84 -7.89 -17.72
C ARG A 72 -0.75 -8.32 -16.75
N ILE A 73 -0.07 -7.35 -16.13
CA ILE A 73 0.93 -7.60 -15.09
C ILE A 73 0.75 -6.67 -13.90
N ALA A 74 0.92 -7.21 -12.70
CA ALA A 74 1.03 -6.42 -11.48
C ALA A 74 2.51 -6.21 -11.14
N ILE A 75 2.89 -4.97 -10.86
CA ILE A 75 4.26 -4.57 -10.51
C ILE A 75 4.23 -3.95 -9.11
N ALA A 76 5.08 -4.45 -8.22
CA ALA A 76 5.28 -3.91 -6.88
C ALA A 76 6.67 -3.27 -6.77
N ASP A 77 6.72 -1.98 -6.46
CA ASP A 77 7.95 -1.22 -6.33
C ASP A 77 8.37 -1.08 -4.86
N PHE A 78 9.24 -1.96 -4.39
CA PHE A 78 9.69 -1.96 -3.00
C PHE A 78 10.73 -0.87 -2.67
N SER A 79 11.19 -0.07 -3.63
CA SER A 79 12.09 1.03 -3.31
C SER A 79 11.34 2.25 -2.73
N LEU A 80 10.03 2.32 -2.91
CA LEU A 80 9.18 3.37 -2.36
C LEU A 80 8.72 2.98 -0.95
N SER A 81 8.55 4.00 -0.09
CA SER A 81 8.00 3.81 1.26
C SER A 81 6.61 3.17 1.22
N SER A 82 6.24 2.42 2.25
CA SER A 82 4.91 1.81 2.35
C SER A 82 3.76 2.79 2.46
N ALA A 83 4.05 4.06 2.74
CA ALA A 83 3.06 5.13 2.74
C ALA A 83 2.79 5.71 1.34
N GLN A 84 3.56 5.31 0.32
CA GLN A 84 3.46 5.83 -1.04
C GLN A 84 2.85 4.80 -2.00
N PRO A 85 2.08 5.27 -3.01
CA PRO A 85 1.61 4.42 -4.08
C PRO A 85 2.74 3.75 -4.88
N ARG A 86 2.88 2.43 -4.75
CA ARG A 86 3.94 1.58 -5.30
C ARG A 86 3.46 0.27 -5.92
N PHE A 87 2.16 0.00 -5.91
CA PHE A 87 1.54 -1.12 -6.61
C PHE A 87 0.85 -0.63 -7.88
N TYR A 88 1.26 -1.22 -8.99
CA TYR A 88 0.80 -0.84 -10.33
C TYR A 88 0.20 -2.05 -11.03
N LEU A 89 -0.96 -1.89 -11.64
CA LEU A 89 -1.55 -2.86 -12.54
C LEU A 89 -1.40 -2.33 -13.96
N VAL A 90 -0.64 -3.03 -14.79
CA VAL A 90 -0.37 -2.66 -16.18
C VAL A 90 -1.21 -3.53 -17.10
N ASP A 91 -2.00 -2.87 -17.94
CA ASP A 91 -2.71 -3.46 -19.07
C ASP A 91 -1.90 -3.18 -20.34
N MET A 92 -1.26 -4.23 -20.87
CA MET A 92 -0.40 -4.13 -22.06
C MET A 92 -1.21 -4.05 -23.35
N ALA A 93 -2.45 -4.54 -23.37
CA ALA A 93 -3.32 -4.44 -24.54
C ALA A 93 -3.76 -2.98 -24.78
N ASN A 94 -4.04 -2.25 -23.70
CA ASN A 94 -4.46 -0.85 -23.76
C ASN A 94 -3.31 0.15 -23.57
N GLY A 95 -2.12 -0.33 -23.18
CA GLY A 95 -0.97 0.52 -22.85
C GLY A 95 -1.22 1.43 -21.65
N MET A 96 -2.06 0.99 -20.71
CA MET A 96 -2.48 1.75 -19.53
C MET A 96 -1.94 1.12 -18.26
N ALA A 97 -1.72 1.94 -17.25
CA ALA A 97 -1.29 1.52 -15.93
C ALA A 97 -2.18 2.18 -14.86
N THR A 98 -2.64 1.36 -13.93
CA THR A 98 -3.48 1.76 -12.80
C THR A 98 -2.65 1.68 -11.52
N THR A 99 -2.51 2.80 -10.83
CA THR A 99 -1.86 2.86 -9.52
C THR A 99 -2.89 2.50 -8.44
N LEU A 100 -2.58 1.53 -7.57
CA LEU A 100 -3.53 0.94 -6.63
C LEU A 100 -3.27 1.32 -5.17
N LEU A 101 -2.01 1.25 -4.72
CA LEU A 101 -1.63 1.32 -3.30
C LEU A 101 -0.18 1.69 -3.14
#